data_AF-A0A086MMW5-F1
#
_entry.id   AF-A0A086MMW5-F1
#
_cell.length_a   1.000
_cell.length_b   1.000
_cell.length_c   1.000
_cell.angle_alpha   90.00
_cell.angle_beta   90.00
_cell.angle_gamma   90.00
#
_symmetry.space_group_name_H-M   'P 1'
#
loop_
_entity.id
_entity.type
_entity.pdbx_description
1 polymer ?
#
loop_
_entity_poly.entity_id
_entity_poly.type
_entity_poly.pdbx_seq_one_letter_code
_entity_poly.pdbx_strand_id
1 'polypeptide(L)'
;MTLARGEDHRAYRALHQAITADTKPCDAIETLLVQTIIDEIWKIQRCRMIEACLLAGPKQEGASQTATAMPTSTRQPIGLPQGQGTAPRRSRPTTPSEADRAAARTTLLAAYQKHGVSLEQIIRQRTRAEALRDAAIRDLEWYRNSTLHHAEEEIEDAEFTEVTVDGISPETRGQHVDINDEWIDLDHHSCEHLLYH
;
A
#
# COMPACT_ATOMS: atom_id res chain seq x y z
N MET A 1 -10.70 -1.22 -12.82
CA MET A 1 -9.87 -1.37 -14.05
C MET A 1 -10.03 -2.76 -14.68
N THR A 2 -9.99 -2.87 -16.01
CA THR A 2 -9.89 -4.17 -16.72
C THR A 2 -8.42 -4.57 -16.87
N LEU A 3 -8.06 -5.76 -16.40
CA LEU A 3 -6.70 -6.31 -16.56
C LEU A 3 -6.45 -6.72 -18.01
N ALA A 4 -5.23 -6.49 -18.49
CA ALA A 4 -4.84 -6.92 -19.83
C ALA A 4 -4.66 -8.44 -19.90
N ARG A 5 -4.74 -9.01 -21.10
CA ARG A 5 -4.56 -10.46 -21.30
C ARG A 5 -3.18 -10.90 -20.81
N GLY A 6 -3.14 -11.91 -19.96
CA GLY A 6 -1.90 -12.46 -19.40
C GLY A 6 -1.41 -11.80 -18.12
N GLU A 7 -2.11 -10.78 -17.61
CA GLU A 7 -1.76 -10.17 -16.33
C GLU A 7 -2.18 -11.04 -15.14
N ASP A 8 -1.34 -11.02 -14.10
CA ASP A 8 -1.59 -11.77 -12.88
C ASP A 8 -2.65 -11.09 -12.01
N HIS A 9 -3.85 -11.66 -12.03
CA HIS A 9 -4.99 -11.22 -11.23
C HIS A 9 -4.73 -11.36 -9.72
N ARG A 10 -3.90 -12.33 -9.31
CA ARG A 10 -3.56 -12.54 -7.90
C ARG A 10 -2.65 -11.43 -7.40
N ALA A 11 -1.65 -11.04 -8.18
CA ALA A 11 -0.78 -9.91 -7.85
C ALA A 11 -1.56 -8.59 -7.74
N TYR A 12 -2.49 -8.31 -8.67
CA TYR A 12 -3.35 -7.12 -8.57
C TYR A 12 -4.23 -7.16 -7.32
N ARG A 13 -4.86 -8.31 -7.03
CA ARG A 13 -5.69 -8.49 -5.83
C ARG A 13 -4.87 -8.33 -4.55
N ALA A 14 -3.65 -8.85 -4.50
CA ALA A 14 -2.76 -8.71 -3.36
C ALA A 14 -2.36 -7.25 -3.12
N LEU A 15 -2.06 -6.51 -4.19
CA LEU A 15 -1.81 -5.07 -4.12
C LEU A 15 -3.04 -4.32 -3.59
N HIS A 16 -4.22 -4.64 -4.13
CA HIS A 16 -5.50 -4.06 -3.70
C HIS A 16 -5.74 -4.29 -2.21
N GLN A 17 -5.68 -5.54 -1.76
CA GLN A 17 -5.84 -5.92 -0.36
C GLN A 17 -4.82 -5.22 0.56
N ALA A 18 -3.55 -5.16 0.14
CA ALA A 18 -2.50 -4.53 0.94
C ALA A 18 -2.75 -3.04 1.15
N ILE A 19 -3.15 -2.31 0.08
CA ILE A 19 -3.43 -0.88 0.17
C ILE A 19 -4.73 -0.63 0.94
N THR A 20 -5.80 -1.36 0.64
CA THR A 20 -7.08 -1.19 1.35
C THR A 20 -6.97 -1.52 2.84
N ALA A 21 -6.18 -2.53 3.23
CA ALA A 21 -5.94 -2.86 4.63
C ALA A 21 -5.15 -1.76 5.37
N ASP A 22 -4.26 -1.06 4.67
CA ASP A 22 -3.45 0.03 5.20
C ASP A 22 -4.24 1.33 5.31
N THR A 23 -4.99 1.69 4.26
CA THR A 23 -5.75 2.95 4.21
C THR A 23 -7.06 2.89 4.97
N LYS A 24 -7.68 1.72 5.10
CA LYS A 24 -8.99 1.50 5.77
C LYS A 24 -10.05 2.54 5.37
N PRO A 25 -10.46 2.58 4.09
CA PRO A 25 -11.41 3.59 3.64
C PRO A 25 -12.73 3.49 4.41
N CYS A 26 -13.22 4.61 4.95
CA CYS A 26 -14.42 4.64 5.81
C CYS A 26 -15.73 4.84 5.01
N ASP A 27 -15.65 5.46 3.83
CA ASP A 27 -16.81 5.79 3.00
C ASP A 27 -16.58 5.53 1.50
N ALA A 28 -17.60 5.87 0.70
CA ALA A 28 -17.58 5.68 -0.74
C ALA A 28 -16.57 6.59 -1.47
N ILE A 29 -16.34 7.82 -0.98
CA ILE A 29 -15.41 8.77 -1.60
C ILE A 29 -13.98 8.28 -1.37
N GLU A 30 -13.64 7.91 -0.12
CA GLU A 30 -12.33 7.32 0.17
C GLU A 30 -12.10 6.04 -0.62
N THR A 31 -13.12 5.18 -0.74
CA THR A 31 -13.03 3.93 -1.52
C THR A 31 -12.70 4.21 -2.99
N LEU A 32 -13.33 5.22 -3.60
CA LEU A 32 -13.05 5.61 -4.99
C LEU A 32 -11.63 6.18 -5.17
N LEU A 33 -11.17 7.01 -4.23
CA LEU A 33 -9.82 7.59 -4.26
C LEU A 33 -8.75 6.50 -4.07
N VAL A 34 -8.92 5.62 -3.09
CA VAL A 34 -8.03 4.47 -2.85
C VAL A 34 -8.00 3.54 -4.06
N GLN A 35 -9.15 3.25 -4.68
CA GLN A 35 -9.22 2.46 -5.91
C GLN A 35 -8.45 3.11 -7.06
N THR A 36 -8.52 4.44 -7.20
CA THR A 36 -7.77 5.20 -8.20
C THR A 36 -6.27 5.07 -7.96
N ILE A 37 -5.81 5.21 -6.71
CA ILE A 37 -4.40 5.04 -6.32
C ILE A 37 -3.90 3.64 -6.71
N ILE A 38 -4.68 2.59 -6.39
CA ILE A 38 -4.34 1.19 -6.72
C ILE A 38 -4.21 1.02 -8.24
N ASP A 39 -5.18 1.52 -9.01
CA ASP A 39 -5.18 1.41 -10.47
C ASP A 39 -3.99 2.13 -11.12
N GLU A 40 -3.63 3.31 -10.62
CA GLU A 40 -2.47 4.05 -11.13
C GLU A 40 -1.14 3.40 -10.75
N ILE A 41 -1.00 2.84 -9.53
CA ILE A 41 0.19 2.05 -9.13
C ILE A 41 0.37 0.85 -10.08
N TRP A 42 -0.72 0.13 -10.38
CA TRP A 42 -0.66 -1.01 -11.31
C TRP A 42 -0.22 -0.58 -12.72
N LYS A 43 -0.78 0.53 -13.23
CA LYS A 43 -0.37 1.08 -14.53
C LYS A 43 1.11 1.46 -14.57
N ILE A 44 1.65 2.04 -13.50
CA ILE A 44 3.08 2.37 -13.40
C ILE A 44 3.93 1.09 -13.46
N GLN A 45 3.55 0.05 -12.71
CA GLN A 45 4.27 -1.24 -12.72
C GLN A 45 4.23 -1.88 -14.12
N ARG A 46 3.06 -1.91 -14.75
CA ARG A 46 2.88 -2.37 -16.13
C ARG A 46 3.79 -1.62 -17.10
N CYS A 47 3.83 -0.29 -17.04
CA CYS A 47 4.69 0.52 -17.91
C CYS A 47 6.17 0.17 -17.72
N ARG A 48 6.63 0.00 -16.48
CA ARG A 48 8.02 -0.39 -16.17
C ARG A 48 8.36 -1.78 -16.72
N MET A 49 7.43 -2.72 -16.67
CA MET A 49 7.64 -4.05 -17.24
C MET A 49 7.73 -4.01 -18.76
N ILE A 50 6.83 -3.29 -19.43
CA ILE A 50 6.88 -3.16 -20.89
C ILE A 50 8.17 -2.46 -21.30
N GLU A 51 8.58 -1.39 -20.61
CA GLU A 51 9.86 -0.72 -20.81
C GLU A 51 11.05 -1.68 -20.65
N ALA A 52 11.08 -2.48 -19.58
CA ALA A 52 12.12 -3.49 -19.38
C ALA A 52 12.14 -4.54 -20.50
N CYS A 53 10.97 -5.02 -20.96
CA CYS A 53 10.87 -5.96 -22.06
C CYS A 53 11.40 -5.37 -23.37
N LEU A 54 11.10 -4.09 -23.66
CA LEU A 54 11.61 -3.41 -24.86
C LEU A 54 13.12 -3.19 -24.81
N LEU A 55 13.69 -2.99 -23.61
CA LEU A 55 15.12 -2.76 -23.42
C LEU A 55 15.95 -4.05 -23.28
N ALA A 56 15.32 -5.20 -22.99
CA ALA A 56 16.01 -6.47 -22.74
C ALA A 56 16.79 -7.05 -23.95
N GLY A 57 16.54 -6.55 -25.16
CA GLY A 57 17.22 -7.00 -26.38
C GLY A 57 16.90 -8.46 -26.78
N PRO A 58 17.27 -8.86 -28.01
CA PRO A 58 16.86 -10.16 -28.59
C PRO A 58 17.46 -11.39 -27.85
N LYS A 59 18.56 -11.22 -27.11
CA LYS A 59 19.17 -12.32 -26.34
C LYS A 59 18.29 -12.83 -25.19
N GLN A 60 17.27 -12.08 -24.76
CA GLN A 60 16.32 -12.52 -23.73
C GLN A 60 14.97 -12.99 -24.28
N GLU A 61 14.71 -12.94 -25.59
CA GLU A 61 13.43 -13.38 -26.17
C GLU A 61 13.12 -14.87 -25.91
N GLY A 62 14.15 -15.70 -25.71
CA GLY A 62 14.00 -17.11 -25.30
C GLY A 62 13.73 -17.33 -23.80
N ALA A 63 14.05 -16.35 -22.94
CA ALA A 63 13.90 -16.45 -21.48
C ALA A 63 12.68 -15.68 -20.94
N SER A 64 12.20 -14.66 -21.66
CA SER A 64 11.11 -13.79 -21.20
C SER A 64 9.70 -14.39 -21.34
N GLN A 65 9.50 -15.49 -22.07
CA GLN A 65 8.18 -16.12 -22.18
C GLN A 65 7.67 -16.72 -20.85
N THR A 66 8.56 -16.96 -19.88
CA THR A 66 8.20 -17.39 -18.53
C THR A 66 8.23 -16.27 -17.48
N ALA A 67 8.72 -15.08 -17.84
CA ALA A 67 8.89 -13.95 -16.92
C ALA A 67 7.66 -13.01 -16.84
N THR A 68 6.52 -13.40 -17.43
CA THR A 68 5.25 -12.66 -17.30
C THR A 68 4.59 -12.83 -15.93
N ALA A 69 5.24 -13.48 -14.97
CA ALA A 69 4.89 -13.31 -13.58
C ALA A 69 5.33 -11.90 -13.16
N MET A 70 4.37 -11.00 -12.94
CA MET A 70 4.62 -9.73 -12.26
C MET A 70 5.54 -10.02 -11.08
N PRO A 71 6.65 -9.28 -10.89
CA PRO A 71 7.39 -9.40 -9.65
C PRO A 71 6.39 -9.03 -8.56
N THR A 72 5.87 -10.03 -7.84
CA THR A 72 5.16 -9.83 -6.59
C THR A 72 6.14 -9.02 -5.78
N SER A 73 5.86 -7.72 -5.70
CA SER A 73 6.62 -6.75 -4.93
C SER A 73 6.52 -7.22 -3.50
N THR A 74 7.41 -8.15 -3.19
CA THR A 74 7.67 -8.63 -1.85
C THR A 74 8.20 -7.37 -1.22
N ARG A 75 7.35 -6.73 -0.39
CA ARG A 75 7.73 -5.69 0.56
C ARG A 75 9.19 -5.96 0.89
N GLN A 76 10.13 -5.09 0.48
CA GLN A 76 11.39 -5.10 1.19
C GLN A 76 11.00 -4.68 2.60
N PRO A 77 10.99 -5.58 3.59
CA PRO A 77 10.71 -5.14 4.92
C PRO A 77 11.86 -4.19 5.27
N ILE A 78 11.54 -2.93 5.55
CA ILE A 78 12.42 -2.04 6.30
C ILE A 78 12.41 -2.61 7.73
N GLY A 79 13.06 -3.75 7.90
CA GLY A 79 13.10 -4.52 9.13
C GLY A 79 14.56 -4.82 9.42
N LEU A 80 15.05 -4.25 10.52
CA LEU A 80 16.36 -4.53 11.08
C LEU A 80 16.58 -6.05 11.16
N PRO A 81 17.75 -6.56 10.72
CA PRO A 81 18.00 -8.00 10.73
C PRO A 81 18.18 -8.49 12.17
N GLN A 82 17.13 -9.05 12.76
CA GLN A 82 17.22 -9.90 13.94
C GLN A 82 17.18 -11.37 13.49
N GLY A 83 18.33 -12.01 13.48
CA GLY A 83 18.42 -13.45 13.22
C GLY A 83 19.84 -13.88 12.88
N GLN A 84 20.54 -14.45 13.86
CA GLN A 84 21.80 -15.17 13.70
C GLN A 84 21.56 -16.50 12.98
N GLY A 85 21.22 -16.44 11.69
CA GLY A 85 21.27 -17.59 10.80
C GLY A 85 22.57 -17.54 10.01
N THR A 86 23.34 -18.63 10.00
CA THR A 86 24.52 -18.81 9.14
C THR A 86 24.14 -18.56 7.68
N ALA A 87 24.38 -17.34 7.22
CA ALA A 87 23.98 -16.89 5.90
C ALA A 87 24.75 -17.68 4.83
N PRO A 88 24.07 -18.10 3.73
CA PRO A 88 24.76 -18.69 2.59
C PRO A 88 25.83 -17.72 2.11
N ARG A 89 27.04 -18.23 1.88
CA ARG A 89 28.22 -17.48 1.43
C ARG A 89 27.85 -16.70 0.15
N ARG A 90 27.48 -15.43 0.31
CA ARG A 90 27.16 -14.52 -0.79
C ARG A 90 28.36 -14.53 -1.74
N SER A 91 28.20 -15.15 -2.91
CA SER A 91 29.14 -15.02 -4.00
C SER A 91 29.32 -13.53 -4.26
N ARG A 92 30.55 -13.03 -4.09
CA ARG A 92 30.88 -11.63 -4.31
C ARG A 92 30.38 -11.26 -5.71
N PRO A 93 29.53 -10.22 -5.86
CA PRO A 93 29.04 -9.83 -7.16
C PRO A 93 30.25 -9.51 -8.05
N THR A 94 30.42 -10.29 -9.11
CA THR A 94 31.48 -10.07 -10.09
C THR A 94 31.19 -8.72 -10.74
N THR A 95 32.06 -7.75 -10.53
CA THR A 95 31.92 -6.44 -11.17
C THR A 95 32.03 -6.63 -12.68
N PRO A 96 31.03 -6.19 -13.47
CA PRO A 96 31.08 -6.34 -14.93
C PRO A 96 32.31 -5.63 -15.47
N SER A 97 33.01 -6.28 -16.40
CA SER A 97 34.19 -5.71 -17.05
C SER A 97 33.82 -4.47 -17.85
N GLU A 98 34.80 -3.63 -18.18
CA GLU A 98 34.56 -2.46 -19.03
C GLU A 98 34.00 -2.84 -20.41
N ALA A 99 34.47 -3.96 -20.97
CA ALA A 99 33.95 -4.52 -22.22
C ALA A 99 32.46 -4.92 -22.10
N ASP A 100 32.07 -5.54 -20.98
CA ASP A 100 30.66 -5.90 -20.73
C ASP A 100 29.78 -4.64 -20.63
N ARG A 101 30.28 -3.58 -19.96
CA ARG A 101 29.56 -2.31 -19.84
C ARG A 101 29.43 -1.61 -21.19
N ALA A 102 30.47 -1.63 -22.02
CA ALA A 102 30.43 -1.07 -23.36
C ALA A 102 29.41 -1.83 -24.22
N ALA A 103 29.44 -3.16 -24.21
CA ALA A 103 28.47 -4.00 -24.92
C ALA A 103 27.02 -3.76 -24.44
N ALA A 104 26.81 -3.59 -23.13
CA ALA A 104 25.50 -3.26 -22.58
C ALA A 104 24.99 -1.90 -23.06
N ARG A 105 25.84 -0.87 -23.10
CA ARG A 105 25.49 0.46 -23.64
C ARG A 105 25.11 0.41 -25.12
N THR A 106 25.89 -0.30 -25.94
CA THR A 106 25.58 -0.46 -27.37
C THR A 106 24.27 -1.20 -27.58
N THR A 107 24.01 -2.24 -26.78
CA THR A 107 22.74 -3.00 -26.83
C THR A 107 21.55 -2.11 -26.45
N LEU A 108 21.70 -1.32 -25.37
CA LEU A 108 20.67 -0.39 -24.92
C LEU A 108 20.39 0.68 -25.98
N LEU A 109 21.42 1.28 -26.58
CA LEU A 109 21.25 2.28 -27.63
C LEU A 109 20.52 1.69 -28.86
N ALA A 110 20.87 0.47 -29.27
CA ALA A 110 20.18 -0.21 -30.36
C ALA A 110 18.71 -0.50 -30.02
N ALA A 111 18.39 -0.89 -28.78
CA ALA A 111 17.02 -1.08 -28.32
C ALA A 111 16.22 0.23 -28.33
N TYR A 112 16.81 1.33 -27.87
CA TYR A 112 16.19 2.66 -27.94
C TYR A 112 15.94 3.11 -29.38
N GLN A 113 16.89 2.90 -30.29
CA GLN A 113 16.71 3.22 -31.71
C GLN A 113 15.59 2.38 -32.35
N LYS A 114 15.51 1.09 -32.00
CA LYS A 114 14.47 0.18 -32.51
C LYS A 114 13.08 0.50 -31.95
N HIS A 115 12.98 0.89 -30.68
CA HIS A 115 11.70 1.02 -29.96
C HIS A 115 11.38 2.46 -29.52
N GLY A 116 12.05 3.47 -30.06
CA GLY A 116 12.00 4.86 -29.56
C GLY A 116 10.60 5.41 -29.38
N VAL A 117 9.74 5.31 -30.41
CA VAL A 117 8.35 5.81 -30.34
C VAL A 117 7.54 5.10 -29.26
N SER A 118 7.67 3.77 -29.14
CA SER A 118 6.96 2.99 -28.13
C SER A 118 7.46 3.31 -26.72
N LEU A 119 8.77 3.48 -26.53
CA LEU A 119 9.36 3.87 -25.25
C LEU A 119 8.89 5.25 -24.83
N GLU A 120 8.89 6.23 -25.74
CA GLU A 120 8.34 7.57 -25.44
C GLU A 120 6.88 7.51 -25.03
N GLN A 121 6.05 6.74 -25.74
CA GLN A 121 4.64 6.57 -25.40
C GLN A 121 4.47 5.97 -24.01
N ILE A 122 5.23 4.92 -23.67
CA ILE A 122 5.19 4.27 -22.35
C ILE A 122 5.66 5.24 -21.26
N ILE A 123 6.71 6.02 -21.50
CA ILE A 123 7.20 7.03 -20.56
C ILE A 123 6.11 8.08 -20.31
N ARG A 124 5.46 8.60 -21.36
CA ARG A 124 4.35 9.56 -21.21
C ARG A 124 3.17 8.95 -20.44
N GLN A 125 2.83 7.69 -20.70
CA GLN A 125 1.78 6.98 -19.96
C GLN A 125 2.15 6.81 -18.48
N ARG A 126 3.41 6.45 -18.18
CA ARG A 126 3.91 6.34 -16.81
C ARG A 126 3.85 7.68 -16.08
N THR A 127 4.36 8.75 -16.70
CA THR A 127 4.33 10.10 -16.12
C THR A 127 2.91 10.56 -15.83
N ARG A 128 1.96 10.28 -16.75
CA ARG A 128 0.54 10.59 -16.50
C ARG A 128 -0.02 9.79 -15.33
N ALA A 129 0.28 8.50 -15.23
CA ALA A 129 -0.18 7.66 -14.13
C ALA A 129 0.41 8.10 -12.78
N GLU A 130 1.68 8.49 -12.75
CA GLU A 130 2.33 9.08 -11.57
C GLU A 130 1.62 10.36 -11.13
N ALA A 131 1.35 11.28 -12.05
CA ALA A 131 0.62 12.52 -11.75
C ALA A 131 -0.81 12.26 -11.21
N LEU A 132 -1.52 11.27 -11.77
CA LEU A 132 -2.87 10.91 -11.32
C LEU A 132 -2.86 10.25 -9.93
N ARG A 133 -1.88 9.38 -9.66
CA ARG A 133 -1.69 8.81 -8.33
C ARG A 133 -1.44 9.91 -7.30
N ASP A 134 -0.54 10.84 -7.59
CA ASP A 134 -0.15 11.90 -6.67
C ASP A 134 -1.29 12.93 -6.46
N ALA A 135 -2.15 13.13 -7.47
CA ALA A 135 -3.40 13.87 -7.30
C ALA A 135 -4.37 13.14 -6.37
N ALA A 136 -4.64 11.85 -6.61
CA ALA A 136 -5.56 11.07 -5.79
C ALA A 136 -5.10 10.92 -4.32
N ILE A 137 -3.80 10.87 -4.06
CA ILE A 137 -3.25 10.90 -2.69
C ILE A 137 -3.56 12.23 -2.01
N ARG A 138 -3.29 13.35 -2.67
CA ARG A 138 -3.59 14.69 -2.13
C ARG A 138 -5.09 14.89 -1.90
N ASP A 139 -5.93 14.41 -2.82
CA ASP A 139 -7.39 14.50 -2.69
C ASP A 139 -7.88 13.67 -1.49
N LEU A 140 -7.29 12.49 -1.26
CA LEU A 140 -7.61 11.65 -0.09
C LEU A 140 -7.20 12.32 1.22
N GLU A 141 -6.00 12.89 1.29
CA GLU A 141 -5.52 13.65 2.45
C GLU A 141 -6.41 14.87 2.73
N TRP A 142 -6.74 15.63 1.70
CA TRP A 142 -7.62 16.79 1.81
C TRP A 142 -9.01 16.39 2.30
N TYR A 143 -9.61 15.34 1.74
CA TYR A 143 -10.93 14.85 2.12
C TYR A 143 -10.97 14.42 3.59
N ARG A 144 -9.95 13.68 4.04
CA ARG A 144 -9.80 13.28 5.46
C ARG A 144 -9.72 14.48 6.39
N ASN A 145 -8.90 15.48 6.04
CA ASN A 145 -8.77 16.66 6.88
C ASN A 145 -10.08 17.47 6.92
N SER A 146 -10.77 17.59 5.79
CA SER A 146 -12.05 18.33 5.73
C SER A 146 -13.15 17.66 6.54
N THR A 147 -13.26 16.33 6.48
CA THR A 147 -14.29 15.57 7.21
C THR A 147 -14.06 15.58 8.71
N LEU A 148 -12.78 15.51 9.16
CA LEU A 148 -12.43 15.65 10.57
C LEU A 148 -12.84 17.00 11.13
N HIS A 149 -12.57 18.10 10.41
CA HIS A 149 -12.97 19.43 10.87
C HIS A 149 -14.50 19.62 10.93
N HIS A 150 -15.26 19.06 10.00
CA HIS A 150 -16.73 19.14 10.07
C HIS A 150 -17.30 18.34 11.25
N ALA A 151 -16.68 17.20 11.59
CA ALA A 151 -17.08 16.45 12.78
C ALA A 151 -16.77 17.21 14.09
N GLU A 152 -15.69 18.01 14.12
CA GLU A 152 -15.38 18.89 15.25
C GLU A 152 -16.38 20.04 15.39
N GLU A 153 -16.72 20.72 14.29
CA GLU A 153 -17.72 21.80 14.28
C GLU A 153 -19.11 21.31 14.76
N GLU A 154 -19.54 20.12 14.36
CA GLU A 154 -20.82 19.55 14.80
C GLU A 154 -20.85 19.22 16.31
N ILE A 155 -19.69 18.96 16.93
CA ILE A 155 -19.57 18.74 18.38
C ILE A 155 -19.60 20.07 19.15
N GLU A 156 -19.05 21.15 18.58
CA GLU A 156 -19.05 22.47 19.23
C GLU A 156 -20.45 23.12 19.26
N ASP A 157 -21.27 22.91 18.23
CA ASP A 157 -22.66 23.39 18.19
C ASP A 157 -23.64 22.54 19.03
N ALA A 158 -23.21 21.38 19.52
CA ALA A 158 -23.92 20.65 20.57
C ALA A 158 -23.64 21.32 21.93
N GLU A 159 -24.03 22.59 22.07
CA GLU A 159 -24.04 23.31 23.34
C GLU A 159 -24.68 22.42 24.40
N PHE A 160 -23.90 22.11 25.44
CA PHE A 160 -24.30 21.30 26.59
C PHE A 160 -25.67 21.76 27.09
N THR A 161 -26.71 21.02 26.73
CA THR A 161 -28.01 21.19 27.37
C THR A 161 -27.82 20.63 28.76
N GLU A 162 -27.60 21.51 29.74
CA GLU A 162 -27.55 21.14 31.14
C GLU A 162 -28.86 20.42 31.45
N VAL A 163 -28.80 19.09 31.57
CA VAL A 163 -29.94 18.29 31.97
C VAL A 163 -30.17 18.66 33.43
N THR A 164 -31.06 19.62 33.67
CA THR A 164 -31.56 19.88 35.01
C THR A 164 -32.18 18.58 35.48
N VAL A 165 -31.53 17.92 36.43
CA VAL A 165 -32.09 16.73 37.05
C VAL A 165 -33.17 17.17 38.02
N ASP A 166 -34.28 17.66 37.46
CA ASP A 166 -35.49 18.04 38.17
C ASP A 166 -36.17 16.76 38.66
N GLY A 167 -35.59 16.14 39.68
CA GLY A 167 -36.11 14.88 40.22
C GLY A 167 -35.23 14.16 41.23
N ILE A 168 -33.96 14.55 41.43
CA ILE A 168 -33.20 14.03 42.57
C ILE A 168 -33.64 14.81 43.81
N SER A 169 -34.67 14.28 44.47
CA SER A 169 -35.00 14.66 45.84
C SER A 169 -33.74 14.50 46.70
N PRO A 170 -33.32 15.53 47.46
CA PRO A 170 -32.08 15.50 48.25
C PRO A 170 -32.09 14.52 49.44
N GLU A 171 -33.09 13.63 49.55
CA GLU A 171 -33.28 12.77 50.72
C GLU A 171 -32.34 11.55 50.80
N THR A 172 -31.54 11.24 49.78
CA THR A 172 -30.61 10.09 49.82
C THR A 172 -29.16 10.48 50.07
N ARG A 173 -28.91 11.64 50.68
CA ARG A 173 -27.59 12.06 51.16
C ARG A 173 -27.28 11.37 52.50
N GLY A 174 -27.11 10.05 52.50
CA GLY A 174 -26.82 9.30 53.73
C GLY A 174 -26.65 7.79 53.61
N GLN A 175 -26.88 7.17 52.45
CA GLN A 175 -26.50 5.77 52.28
C GLN A 175 -25.03 5.70 51.85
N HIS A 176 -24.17 5.54 52.86
CA HIS A 176 -22.84 4.95 52.73
C HIS A 176 -23.01 3.59 52.05
N VAL A 177 -22.86 3.57 50.72
CA VAL A 177 -22.71 2.31 50.00
C VAL A 177 -21.30 1.85 50.35
N ASP A 178 -21.20 0.84 51.21
CA ASP A 178 -19.99 0.04 51.34
C ASP A 178 -19.70 -0.53 49.96
N ILE A 179 -18.82 0.15 49.22
CA ILE A 179 -18.19 -0.41 48.04
C ILE A 179 -17.29 -1.50 48.60
N ASN A 180 -17.81 -2.72 48.65
CA ASN A 180 -16.97 -3.89 48.81
C ASN A 180 -15.91 -3.82 47.70
N ASP A 181 -14.65 -3.71 48.12
CA ASP A 181 -13.45 -3.94 47.32
C ASP A 181 -13.42 -5.40 46.85
N GLU A 182 -14.40 -5.81 46.06
CA GLU A 182 -14.37 -7.04 45.32
C GLU A 182 -13.46 -6.78 44.12
N TRP A 183 -12.16 -7.00 44.34
CA TRP A 183 -11.16 -7.10 43.29
C TRP A 183 -11.67 -8.08 42.24
N ILE A 184 -12.17 -7.54 41.13
CA ILE A 184 -12.41 -8.31 39.93
C ILE A 184 -11.02 -8.69 39.43
N ASP A 185 -10.55 -9.87 39.83
CA ASP A 185 -9.44 -10.57 39.18
C ASP A 185 -9.85 -10.76 37.72
N LEU A 186 -9.42 -9.83 36.88
CA LEU A 186 -9.48 -9.94 35.43
C LEU A 186 -8.50 -11.04 35.02
N ASP A 187 -9.01 -12.27 35.01
CA ASP A 187 -8.36 -13.47 34.50
C ASP A 187 -7.56 -13.15 33.22
N HIS A 188 -6.24 -13.13 33.36
CA HIS A 188 -5.26 -13.01 32.27
C HIS A 188 -5.11 -14.32 31.48
N HIS A 189 -6.17 -15.13 31.40
CA HIS A 189 -6.17 -16.38 30.67
C HIS A 189 -7.12 -16.32 29.50
N SER A 190 -6.52 -16.20 28.30
CA SER A 190 -6.94 -16.85 27.05
C SER A 190 -6.92 -15.87 25.87
N CYS A 191 -5.77 -15.74 25.23
CA CYS A 191 -5.66 -15.34 23.82
C CYS A 191 -4.36 -15.87 23.18
N GLU A 192 -3.94 -17.07 23.56
CA GLU A 192 -3.03 -17.89 22.74
C GLU A 192 -3.81 -19.05 22.17
N HIS A 193 -4.42 -18.84 21.00
CA HIS A 193 -4.57 -19.86 19.96
C HIS A 193 -5.42 -19.27 18.83
N LEU A 194 -4.75 -18.90 17.73
CA LEU A 194 -5.26 -19.05 16.37
C LEU A 194 -4.11 -18.73 15.40
N LEU A 195 -3.13 -19.65 15.40
CA LEU A 195 -2.22 -19.84 14.28
C LEU A 195 -2.32 -21.32 13.89
N TYR A 196 -2.42 -21.55 12.58
CA TYR A 196 -2.51 -22.82 11.86
C TYR A 196 -3.92 -23.41 11.67
N HIS A 197 -4.53 -23.07 10.55
CA HIS A 197 -4.97 -24.05 9.54
C HIS A 197 -5.01 -23.41 8.15
#